data_AF-A0A6G0VJH0-F1
#
_entry.id   AF-A0A6G0VJH0-F1
#
_cell.length_a   1.000
_cell.length_b   1.000
_cell.length_c   1.000
_cell.angle_alpha   90.00
_cell.angle_beta   90.00
_cell.angle_gamma   90.00
#
_symmetry.space_group_name_H-M   'P 1'
#
loop_
_entity.id
_entity.type
_entity.pdbx_description
1 polymer ?
#
loop_
_entity_poly.entity_id
_entity_poly.type
_entity_poly.pdbx_seq_one_letter_code
_entity_poly.pdbx_strand_id
1 'polypeptide(L)'
;MSRNRFELILSMFHCSNNEKPEHGRLDKIQKLVDLLVFNFQKWYIPEEVLCIDESVVPFIERRIFRQYLKNKTHRYGIKIFKLCAKDFYTLQYNIYAGKEAIRETNVSHKIVLKLLKPYLNFGRCLFIDNWYSSVELAEKLNCENTHVVGTLRANRRGNPRDVISKKLKKGELFAQQSNSNIVVMKWRDKRDIYLITTKHTDETIEIRRRTGDIIKKPLAVEDYNVGKSFIDRSDQMSSYSSPLKRSIKWYRKVAFDILLSTSVVNALSLYKSVTMNNITITRFKEEIIKPLLFKPTVPALPVTPTSHKLISCGNLKKRMCQKCYSRCHLNLEGKWHKIKQGKY
;
A
#
# COMPACT_ATOMS: atom_id res chain seq x y z
N MET A 1 3.51 22.42 -20.70
CA MET A 1 2.02 22.51 -20.64
C MET A 1 1.68 23.74 -19.82
N SER A 2 0.68 24.55 -20.21
CA SER A 2 0.29 25.71 -19.40
C SER A 2 -0.36 25.29 -18.08
N ARG A 3 -0.26 26.16 -17.05
CA ARG A 3 -0.86 25.95 -15.72
C ARG A 3 -2.36 25.65 -15.82
N ASN A 4 -3.12 26.45 -16.54
CA ASN A 4 -4.58 26.31 -16.66
C ASN A 4 -4.96 24.95 -17.27
N ARG A 5 -4.24 24.51 -18.30
CA ARG A 5 -4.47 23.19 -18.90
C ARG A 5 -4.19 22.06 -17.91
N PHE A 6 -3.10 22.16 -17.14
CA PHE A 6 -2.77 21.18 -16.11
C PHE A 6 -3.86 21.11 -15.03
N GLU A 7 -4.30 22.25 -14.51
CA GLU A 7 -5.35 22.32 -13.48
C GLU A 7 -6.70 21.77 -13.99
N LEU A 8 -7.05 22.05 -15.25
CA LEU A 8 -8.25 21.48 -15.90
C LEU A 8 -8.18 19.97 -16.07
N ILE A 9 -7.05 19.42 -16.54
CA ILE A 9 -6.87 17.97 -16.67
C ILE A 9 -6.95 17.33 -15.28
N LEU A 10 -6.26 17.91 -14.30
CA LEU A 10 -6.28 17.41 -12.94
C LEU A 10 -7.69 17.47 -12.34
N SER A 11 -8.49 18.50 -12.62
CA SER A 11 -9.86 18.64 -12.13
C SER A 11 -10.80 17.57 -12.71
N MET A 12 -10.52 17.07 -13.91
CA MET A 12 -11.30 16.04 -14.61
C MET A 12 -10.76 14.61 -14.42
N PHE A 13 -9.59 14.43 -13.82
CA PHE A 13 -8.99 13.11 -13.62
C PHE A 13 -9.90 12.14 -12.82
N HIS A 14 -10.13 10.97 -13.40
CA HIS A 14 -10.93 9.85 -12.88
C HIS A 14 -10.32 8.51 -13.34
N CYS A 15 -10.50 7.46 -12.55
CA CYS A 15 -9.94 6.12 -12.82
C CYS A 15 -11.03 5.05 -13.02
N SER A 16 -12.30 5.45 -13.06
CA SER A 16 -13.46 4.56 -13.10
C SER A 16 -14.64 5.25 -13.76
N ASN A 17 -15.53 4.45 -14.34
CA ASN A 17 -16.83 4.91 -14.81
C ASN A 17 -17.79 5.04 -13.61
N ASN A 18 -18.34 6.23 -13.40
CA ASN A 18 -19.26 6.50 -12.29
C ASN A 18 -20.64 5.86 -12.47
N GLU A 19 -20.99 5.42 -13.68
CA GLU A 19 -22.28 4.81 -14.00
C GLU A 19 -22.35 3.32 -13.65
N LYS A 20 -21.19 2.68 -13.40
CA LYS A 20 -21.08 1.24 -13.12
C LYS A 20 -20.21 0.98 -11.87
N PRO A 21 -20.73 1.27 -10.66
CA PRO A 21 -20.05 0.94 -9.41
C PRO A 21 -20.04 -0.58 -9.17
N GLU A 22 -18.90 -1.14 -8.73
CA GLU A 22 -18.64 -2.58 -8.59
C GLU A 22 -17.89 -2.97 -7.29
N HIS A 23 -17.14 -2.03 -6.70
CA HIS A 23 -16.23 -2.19 -5.56
C HIS A 23 -16.59 -1.30 -4.35
N GLY A 24 -17.83 -0.83 -4.28
CA GLY A 24 -18.38 -0.06 -3.16
C GLY A 24 -17.52 1.16 -2.79
N ARG A 25 -17.00 1.23 -1.56
CA ARG A 25 -16.23 2.41 -1.10
C ARG A 25 -14.97 2.69 -1.93
N LEU A 26 -14.44 1.69 -2.64
CA LEU A 26 -13.22 1.79 -3.43
C LEU A 26 -13.47 1.92 -4.95
N ASP A 27 -14.73 2.05 -5.38
CA ASP A 27 -15.13 2.17 -6.79
C ASP A 27 -14.27 3.13 -7.61
N LYS A 28 -13.88 4.25 -6.99
CA LYS A 28 -13.15 5.32 -7.67
C LYS A 28 -11.76 4.92 -8.13
N ILE A 29 -11.16 3.86 -7.55
CA ILE A 29 -9.74 3.55 -7.72
C ILE A 29 -9.42 2.07 -7.90
N GLN A 30 -10.31 1.15 -7.48
CA GLN A 30 -9.98 -0.27 -7.38
C GLN A 30 -9.51 -0.88 -8.71
N LYS A 31 -10.17 -0.55 -9.83
CA LYS A 31 -9.76 -1.02 -11.18
C LYS A 31 -8.32 -0.63 -11.55
N LEU A 32 -7.89 0.58 -11.17
CA LEU A 32 -6.49 1.00 -11.38
C LEU A 32 -5.53 0.23 -10.48
N VAL A 33 -5.91 0.00 -9.21
CA VAL A 33 -5.10 -0.76 -8.26
C VAL A 33 -4.92 -2.19 -8.75
N ASP A 34 -6.01 -2.85 -9.17
CA ASP A 34 -5.97 -4.22 -9.66
C ASP A 34 -5.08 -4.36 -10.90
N LEU A 35 -5.19 -3.40 -11.84
CA LEU A 35 -4.32 -3.35 -13.03
C LEU A 35 -2.84 -3.22 -12.67
N LEU A 36 -2.50 -2.34 -11.72
CA LEU A 36 -1.10 -2.13 -11.31
C LEU A 36 -0.57 -3.30 -10.50
N VAL A 37 -1.36 -3.83 -9.57
CA VAL A 37 -1.01 -5.01 -8.78
C VAL A 37 -0.81 -6.23 -9.68
N PHE A 38 -1.68 -6.45 -10.67
CA PHE A 38 -1.47 -7.51 -11.66
C PHE A 38 -0.10 -7.38 -12.35
N ASN A 39 0.28 -6.17 -12.77
CA ASN A 39 1.60 -5.95 -13.36
C ASN A 39 2.74 -6.14 -12.36
N PHE A 40 2.58 -5.71 -11.10
CA PHE A 40 3.60 -5.92 -10.07
C PHE A 40 3.89 -7.40 -9.85
N GLN A 41 2.85 -8.24 -9.86
CA GLN A 41 2.99 -9.69 -9.70
C GLN A 41 3.56 -10.36 -10.94
N LYS A 42 3.19 -9.88 -12.12
CA LYS A 42 3.65 -10.42 -13.40
C LYS A 42 5.16 -10.27 -13.60
N TRP A 43 5.73 -9.13 -13.20
CA TRP A 43 7.11 -8.76 -13.54
C TRP A 43 8.15 -9.10 -12.48
N TYR A 44 7.76 -9.67 -11.34
CA TYR A 44 8.68 -10.00 -10.26
C TYR A 44 8.29 -11.32 -9.60
N ILE A 45 9.19 -12.29 -9.65
CA ILE A 45 9.05 -13.55 -8.91
C ILE A 45 9.81 -13.38 -7.59
N PRO A 46 9.12 -13.39 -6.43
CA PRO A 46 9.80 -13.24 -5.16
C PRO A 46 10.68 -14.45 -4.82
N GLU A 47 11.85 -14.16 -4.28
CA GLU A 47 12.74 -15.09 -3.59
C GLU A 47 12.10 -15.61 -2.27
N GLU A 48 12.93 -16.04 -1.33
CA GLU A 48 12.49 -16.60 -0.05
C GLU A 48 11.75 -15.59 0.83
N VAL A 49 12.20 -14.32 0.86
CA VAL A 49 11.79 -13.36 1.89
C VAL A 49 10.63 -12.47 1.44
N LEU A 50 9.57 -12.46 2.25
CA LEU A 50 8.39 -11.61 2.10
C LEU A 50 8.10 -10.85 3.39
N CYS A 51 7.51 -9.66 3.29
CA CYS A 51 7.16 -8.85 4.45
C CYS A 51 5.79 -8.19 4.27
N ILE A 52 4.95 -8.21 5.31
CA ILE A 52 3.70 -7.45 5.34
C ILE A 52 3.78 -6.38 6.44
N ASP A 53 3.50 -5.15 6.04
CA ASP A 53 3.32 -4.03 6.95
C ASP A 53 2.42 -2.97 6.30
N GLU A 54 2.21 -1.86 6.99
CA GLU A 54 1.26 -0.83 6.64
C GLU A 54 1.97 0.44 6.19
N SER A 55 1.47 1.00 5.09
CA SER A 55 1.86 2.31 4.60
C SER A 55 0.70 3.29 4.74
N VAL A 56 1.01 4.59 4.74
CA VAL A 56 0.01 5.65 4.82
C VAL A 56 0.15 6.58 3.63
N VAL A 57 -0.94 6.76 2.89
CA VAL A 57 -1.06 7.86 1.93
C VAL A 57 -1.60 9.09 2.67
N PRO A 58 -0.81 10.17 2.81
CA PRO A 58 -1.21 11.34 3.59
C PRO A 58 -2.50 11.97 3.06
N PHE A 59 -3.51 12.05 3.94
CA PHE A 59 -4.81 12.61 3.60
C PHE A 59 -5.49 13.20 4.85
N ILE A 60 -5.72 14.51 4.81
CA ILE A 60 -6.21 15.26 5.98
C ILE A 60 -7.74 15.29 6.03
N GLU A 61 -8.41 15.39 4.88
CA GLU A 61 -9.85 15.60 4.84
C GLU A 61 -10.64 14.45 5.49
N ARG A 62 -11.84 14.78 6.01
CA ARG A 62 -12.69 13.82 6.71
C ARG A 62 -13.29 12.82 5.73
N ARG A 63 -12.83 11.57 5.80
CA ARG A 63 -13.42 10.41 5.12
C ARG A 63 -13.60 9.28 6.12
N ILE A 64 -14.62 8.45 5.88
CA ILE A 64 -15.06 7.39 6.80
C ILE A 64 -13.96 6.36 7.12
N PHE A 65 -13.01 6.16 6.22
CA PHE A 65 -11.92 5.19 6.37
C PHE A 65 -10.54 5.85 6.55
N ARG A 66 -10.48 7.15 6.86
CA ARG A 66 -9.23 7.79 7.28
C ARG A 66 -8.74 7.12 8.57
N GLN A 67 -7.45 6.86 8.67
CA GLN A 67 -6.82 6.22 9.83
C GLN A 67 -5.78 7.14 10.46
N TYR A 68 -5.58 6.94 11.76
CA TYR A 68 -4.48 7.51 12.51
C TYR A 68 -3.44 6.43 12.83
N LEU A 69 -2.22 6.58 12.32
CA LEU A 69 -1.09 5.68 12.59
C LEU A 69 -0.02 6.43 13.38
N LYS A 70 0.02 6.19 14.70
CA LYS A 70 0.89 6.91 15.64
C LYS A 70 2.37 6.88 15.28
N ASN A 71 2.85 5.76 14.74
CA ASN A 71 4.27 5.51 14.49
C ASN A 71 4.71 5.88 13.06
N LYS A 72 3.84 6.49 12.25
CA LYS A 72 4.18 6.92 10.90
C LYS A 72 4.40 8.43 10.86
N THR A 73 5.32 8.89 10.01
CA THR A 73 5.67 10.32 9.84
C THR A 73 4.42 11.16 9.55
N HIS A 74 3.62 10.72 8.58
CA HIS A 74 2.28 11.23 8.34
C HIS A 74 1.25 10.41 9.10
N ARG A 75 0.87 10.91 10.26
CA ARG A 75 -0.02 10.17 11.17
C ARG A 75 -1.45 10.04 10.67
N TYR A 76 -1.94 10.93 9.81
CA TYR A 76 -3.30 10.89 9.26
C TYR A 76 -3.30 10.60 7.77
N GLY A 77 -4.05 9.59 7.36
CA GLY A 77 -4.19 9.27 5.95
C GLY A 77 -5.00 8.03 5.66
N ILE A 78 -4.83 7.52 4.46
CA ILE A 78 -5.43 6.28 4.00
C ILE A 78 -4.42 5.18 4.26
N LYS A 79 -4.81 4.21 5.09
CA LYS A 79 -4.00 3.04 5.42
C LYS A 79 -4.00 2.07 4.24
N ILE A 80 -2.83 1.58 3.88
CA ILE A 80 -2.62 0.55 2.86
C ILE A 80 -1.86 -0.59 3.50
N PHE A 81 -2.30 -1.81 3.24
CA PHE A 81 -1.56 -3.02 3.56
C PHE A 81 -0.75 -3.42 2.33
N LYS A 82 0.56 -3.53 2.46
CA LYS A 82 1.44 -3.96 1.37
C LYS A 82 2.06 -5.30 1.70
N LEU A 83 2.23 -6.12 0.67
CA LEU A 83 3.18 -7.23 0.68
C LEU A 83 4.40 -6.77 -0.11
N CYS A 84 5.56 -6.78 0.52
CA CYS A 84 6.83 -6.44 -0.11
C CYS A 84 7.76 -7.65 -0.13
N ALA A 85 8.58 -7.73 -1.18
CA ALA A 85 9.67 -8.67 -1.30
C ALA A 85 11.01 -7.95 -1.06
N LYS A 86 12.10 -8.70 -1.24
CA LYS A 86 13.47 -8.18 -1.29
C LYS A 86 13.58 -7.00 -2.26
N ASP A 87 14.58 -6.16 -2.00
CA ASP A 87 14.82 -4.94 -2.78
C ASP A 87 13.58 -4.05 -2.89
N PHE A 88 12.86 -3.90 -1.77
CA PHE A 88 11.80 -2.89 -1.58
C PHE A 88 10.67 -2.96 -2.63
N TYR A 89 10.52 -4.12 -3.29
CA TYR A 89 9.52 -4.36 -4.32
C TYR A 89 8.16 -4.67 -3.71
N THR A 90 7.13 -3.92 -4.09
CA THR A 90 5.75 -4.14 -3.64
C THR A 90 5.01 -5.10 -4.58
N LEU A 91 4.57 -6.24 -4.05
CA LEU A 91 3.82 -7.28 -4.79
C LEU A 91 2.30 -7.11 -4.70
N GLN A 92 1.81 -6.63 -3.56
CA GLN A 92 0.38 -6.44 -3.30
C GLN A 92 0.13 -5.09 -2.64
N TYR A 93 -1.01 -4.49 -2.97
CA TYR A 93 -1.43 -3.18 -2.47
C TYR A 93 -2.92 -3.22 -2.16
N ASN A 94 -3.28 -3.36 -0.88
CA ASN A 94 -4.67 -3.47 -0.44
C ASN A 94 -5.08 -2.26 0.41
N ILE A 95 -6.07 -1.49 -0.06
CA ILE A 95 -6.52 -0.26 0.59
C ILE A 95 -7.48 -0.60 1.73
N TYR A 96 -7.25 -0.02 2.91
CA TYR A 96 -8.21 -0.07 4.00
C TYR A 96 -9.43 0.82 3.69
N ALA A 97 -10.61 0.21 3.60
CA ALA A 97 -11.87 0.88 3.26
C ALA A 97 -12.84 1.06 4.45
N GLY A 98 -12.32 0.99 5.69
CA GLY A 98 -13.12 1.10 6.90
C GLY A 98 -13.56 -0.26 7.43
N LYS A 99 -14.35 -0.25 8.51
CA LYS A 99 -14.95 -1.48 9.05
C LYS A 99 -16.01 -2.01 8.08
N GLU A 100 -16.02 -3.33 7.92
CA GLU A 100 -17.12 -4.07 7.28
C GLU A 100 -18.32 -4.12 8.24
N ALA A 101 -19.51 -4.38 7.70
CA ALA A 101 -20.75 -4.42 8.49
C ALA A 101 -20.74 -5.55 9.53
N ILE A 102 -20.05 -6.65 9.21
CA ILE A 102 -19.87 -7.81 10.08
C ILE A 102 -18.53 -7.65 10.83
N ARG A 103 -18.57 -7.70 12.16
CA ARG A 103 -17.36 -7.69 12.99
C ARG A 103 -16.74 -9.07 12.99
N GLU A 104 -15.75 -9.27 12.12
CA GLU A 104 -14.93 -10.47 12.15
C GLU A 104 -13.89 -10.40 13.29
N THR A 105 -13.64 -11.53 13.95
CA THR A 105 -12.69 -11.64 15.08
C THR A 105 -11.23 -11.69 14.62
N ASN A 106 -10.95 -12.20 13.41
CA ASN A 106 -9.60 -12.46 12.89
C ASN A 106 -9.25 -11.61 11.65
N VAL A 107 -9.54 -10.30 11.71
CA VAL A 107 -9.28 -9.35 10.59
C VAL A 107 -7.83 -9.39 10.11
N SER A 108 -6.87 -9.46 11.04
CA SER A 108 -5.44 -9.49 10.71
C SER A 108 -5.05 -10.73 9.92
N HIS A 109 -5.55 -11.91 10.33
CA HIS A 109 -5.30 -13.17 9.63
C HIS A 109 -5.83 -13.16 8.20
N LYS A 110 -7.07 -12.69 8.01
CA LYS A 110 -7.70 -12.59 6.69
C LYS A 110 -6.89 -11.67 5.76
N ILE A 111 -6.36 -10.56 6.28
CA ILE A 111 -5.51 -9.65 5.50
C ILE A 111 -4.22 -10.35 5.08
N VAL A 112 -3.54 -11.06 6.00
CA VAL A 112 -2.31 -11.80 5.69
C VAL A 112 -2.56 -12.83 4.60
N LEU A 113 -3.56 -13.69 4.77
CA LEU A 113 -3.90 -14.73 3.79
C LEU A 113 -4.34 -14.13 2.45
N LYS A 114 -5.10 -13.02 2.46
CA LYS A 114 -5.50 -12.32 1.23
C LYS A 114 -4.29 -11.81 0.45
N LEU A 115 -3.33 -11.19 1.13
CA LEU A 115 -2.12 -10.66 0.49
C LEU A 115 -1.20 -11.79 0.00
N LEU A 116 -1.06 -12.86 0.79
CA LEU A 116 -0.17 -13.97 0.48
C LEU A 116 -0.73 -14.99 -0.48
N LYS A 117 -2.04 -15.00 -0.76
CA LYS A 117 -2.70 -16.04 -1.56
C LYS A 117 -1.90 -16.56 -2.79
N PRO A 118 -1.31 -15.72 -3.66
CA PRO A 118 -0.55 -16.21 -4.82
C PRO A 118 0.88 -16.70 -4.49
N TYR A 119 1.33 -16.58 -3.24
CA TYR A 119 2.69 -16.86 -2.76
C TYR A 119 2.77 -17.92 -1.65
N LEU A 120 1.64 -18.53 -1.29
CA LEU A 120 1.57 -19.66 -0.35
C LEU A 120 2.11 -20.94 -0.99
N ASN A 121 2.59 -21.87 -0.15
CA ASN A 121 3.09 -23.20 -0.53
C ASN A 121 4.44 -23.27 -1.26
N PHE A 122 5.23 -22.19 -1.22
CA PHE A 122 6.54 -22.13 -1.90
C PHE A 122 7.75 -22.23 -0.96
N GLY A 123 7.57 -22.55 0.32
CA GLY A 123 8.65 -22.59 1.31
C GLY A 123 9.23 -21.22 1.67
N ARG A 124 8.52 -20.13 1.34
CA ARG A 124 8.96 -18.75 1.61
C ARG A 124 8.80 -18.40 3.09
N CYS A 125 9.55 -17.39 3.53
CA CYS A 125 9.50 -16.85 4.87
C CYS A 125 8.83 -15.47 4.91
N LEU A 126 7.73 -15.38 5.64
CA LEU A 126 6.97 -14.15 5.87
C LEU A 126 7.43 -13.45 7.16
N PHE A 127 7.78 -12.18 7.03
CA PHE A 127 8.05 -11.27 8.14
C PHE A 127 6.84 -10.38 8.45
N ILE A 128 6.37 -10.40 9.71
CA ILE A 128 5.17 -9.66 10.13
C ILE A 128 5.27 -9.05 11.53
N ASP A 129 4.67 -7.88 11.72
CA ASP A 129 4.58 -7.23 13.02
C ASP A 129 3.50 -7.87 13.92
N ASN A 130 3.52 -7.49 15.20
CA ASN A 130 2.69 -8.03 16.28
C ASN A 130 1.18 -7.81 16.11
N TRP A 131 0.75 -6.92 15.22
CA TRP A 131 -0.68 -6.76 14.90
C TRP A 131 -1.20 -7.93 14.05
N TYR A 132 -0.33 -8.58 13.29
CA TYR A 132 -0.66 -9.71 12.44
C TYR A 132 -0.43 -11.06 13.10
N SER A 133 0.66 -11.17 13.86
CA SER A 133 1.13 -12.45 14.37
C SER A 133 0.24 -13.05 15.47
N SER A 134 0.12 -14.38 15.43
CA SER A 134 -0.50 -15.23 16.44
C SER A 134 -0.09 -16.68 16.22
N VAL A 135 -0.23 -17.53 17.23
CA VAL A 135 0.04 -18.98 17.13
C VAL A 135 -0.85 -19.62 16.06
N GLU A 136 -2.16 -19.33 16.06
CA GLU A 136 -3.11 -19.83 15.07
C GLU A 136 -2.70 -19.48 13.62
N LEU A 137 -2.23 -18.25 13.38
CA LEU A 137 -1.75 -17.86 12.04
C LEU A 137 -0.47 -18.61 11.65
N ALA A 138 0.45 -18.80 12.61
CA ALA A 138 1.70 -19.51 12.38
C ALA A 138 1.43 -20.98 12.04
N GLU A 139 0.50 -21.65 12.75
CA GLU A 139 0.05 -23.02 12.42
C GLU A 139 -0.50 -23.09 11.01
N LYS A 140 -1.41 -22.17 10.68
CA LYS A 140 -2.04 -22.15 9.35
C LYS A 140 -1.04 -21.97 8.21
N LEU A 141 -0.10 -21.02 8.35
CA LEU A 141 0.93 -20.77 7.34
C LEU A 141 1.93 -21.93 7.26
N ASN A 142 2.28 -22.54 8.39
CA ASN A 142 3.16 -23.72 8.40
C ASN A 142 2.53 -24.90 7.66
N CYS A 143 1.22 -25.14 7.83
CA CYS A 143 0.47 -26.12 7.05
C CYS A 143 0.43 -25.80 5.54
N GLU A 144 0.55 -24.52 5.17
CA GLU A 144 0.61 -24.04 3.78
C GLU A 144 2.06 -23.84 3.31
N ASN A 145 3.00 -24.62 3.84
CA ASN A 145 4.43 -24.61 3.51
C ASN A 145 5.00 -23.18 3.36
N THR A 146 4.68 -22.34 4.34
CA THR A 146 5.07 -20.93 4.39
C THR A 146 5.55 -20.61 5.80
N HIS A 147 6.84 -20.33 5.94
CA HIS A 147 7.42 -19.96 7.23
C HIS A 147 6.98 -18.56 7.64
N VAL A 148 6.97 -18.30 8.95
CA VAL A 148 6.70 -16.98 9.52
C VAL A 148 7.76 -16.63 10.54
N VAL A 149 8.16 -15.37 10.58
CA VAL A 149 8.97 -14.76 11.63
C VAL A 149 8.35 -13.43 11.98
N GLY A 150 7.95 -13.25 13.23
CA GLY A 150 7.28 -12.01 13.62
C GLY A 150 7.46 -11.67 15.08
N THR A 151 7.30 -10.39 15.40
CA THR A 151 7.12 -9.96 16.79
C THR A 151 5.74 -10.41 17.25
N LEU A 152 5.57 -10.68 18.54
CA LEU A 152 4.33 -11.19 19.13
C LEU A 152 3.86 -10.27 20.25
N ARG A 153 2.55 -10.08 20.43
CA ARG A 153 2.04 -9.42 21.64
C ARG A 153 1.89 -10.45 22.74
N ALA A 154 2.34 -10.12 23.95
CA ALA A 154 2.25 -11.00 25.11
C ALA A 154 0.82 -11.46 25.41
N ASN A 155 -0.16 -10.59 25.17
CA ASN A 155 -1.58 -10.84 25.43
C ASN A 155 -2.34 -11.52 24.26
N ARG A 156 -1.65 -12.06 23.25
CA ARG A 156 -2.31 -12.87 22.21
C ARG A 156 -2.80 -14.20 22.81
N ARG A 157 -4.02 -14.58 22.43
CA ARG A 157 -4.58 -15.90 22.75
C ARG A 157 -3.72 -17.00 22.11
N GLY A 158 -3.51 -18.10 22.84
CA GLY A 158 -2.74 -19.25 22.39
C GLY A 158 -1.25 -19.19 22.70
N ASN A 159 -0.73 -18.05 23.20
CA ASN A 159 0.67 -17.96 23.60
C ASN A 159 0.98 -18.91 24.79
N PRO A 160 2.14 -19.60 24.80
CA PRO A 160 2.54 -20.45 25.92
C PRO A 160 2.75 -19.64 27.20
N ARG A 161 2.03 -20.00 28.28
CA ARG A 161 2.00 -19.22 29.53
C ARG A 161 3.38 -19.14 30.19
N ASP A 162 4.16 -20.21 30.11
CA ASP A 162 5.50 -20.26 30.69
C ASP A 162 6.43 -19.25 30.02
N VAL A 163 6.38 -19.14 28.69
CA VAL A 163 7.18 -18.15 27.95
C VAL A 163 6.77 -16.73 28.32
N ILE A 164 5.47 -16.45 28.40
CA ILE A 164 4.98 -15.10 28.70
C ILE A 164 5.33 -14.68 30.14
N SER A 165 5.14 -15.58 31.11
CA SER A 165 5.33 -15.30 32.54
C SER A 165 6.79 -15.36 32.99
N LYS A 166 7.70 -15.98 32.22
CA LYS A 166 9.12 -16.09 32.58
C LYS A 166 9.73 -14.71 32.86
N LYS A 167 10.33 -14.56 34.04
CA LYS A 167 11.13 -13.37 34.38
C LYS A 167 12.54 -13.57 33.86
N LEU A 168 13.03 -12.62 33.07
CA LEU A 168 14.34 -12.68 32.41
C LEU A 168 15.20 -11.50 32.83
N LYS A 169 16.48 -11.75 33.07
CA LYS A 169 17.52 -10.71 33.15
C LYS A 169 17.88 -10.23 31.74
N LYS A 170 18.48 -9.04 31.64
CA LYS A 170 18.92 -8.47 30.37
C LYS A 170 19.91 -9.42 29.68
N GLY A 171 19.67 -9.74 28.42
CA GLY A 171 20.42 -10.68 27.60
C GLY A 171 19.84 -12.10 27.59
N GLU A 172 19.00 -12.46 28.55
CA GLU A 172 18.43 -13.81 28.63
C GLU A 172 17.34 -14.04 27.58
N LEU A 173 17.28 -15.28 27.10
CA LEU A 173 16.31 -15.82 26.15
C LEU A 173 15.62 -17.01 26.80
N PHE A 174 14.31 -17.11 26.62
CA PHE A 174 13.55 -18.31 26.94
C PHE A 174 12.57 -18.60 25.80
N ALA A 175 12.58 -19.83 25.30
CA ALA A 175 11.76 -20.24 24.19
C ALA A 175 11.04 -21.56 24.51
N GLN A 176 9.90 -21.77 23.88
CA GLN A 176 9.22 -23.06 23.82
C GLN A 176 8.85 -23.36 22.37
N GLN A 177 9.06 -24.61 21.99
CA GLN A 177 8.66 -25.15 20.70
C GLN A 177 7.43 -26.04 20.90
N SER A 178 6.42 -25.82 20.07
CA SER A 178 5.24 -26.68 20.01
C SER A 178 5.50 -27.92 19.15
N ASN A 179 4.62 -28.92 19.29
CA ASN A 179 4.65 -30.14 18.46
C ASN A 179 4.47 -29.84 16.96
N SER A 180 3.88 -28.70 16.61
CA SER A 180 3.69 -28.22 15.22
C SER A 180 4.87 -27.38 14.70
N ASN A 181 6.04 -27.46 15.34
CA ASN A 181 7.26 -26.75 14.97
C ASN A 181 7.15 -25.21 15.01
N ILE A 182 6.31 -24.69 15.89
CA ILE A 182 6.23 -23.24 16.15
C ILE A 182 7.00 -22.93 17.42
N VAL A 183 7.96 -22.03 17.31
CA VAL A 183 8.74 -21.52 18.42
C VAL A 183 8.19 -20.17 18.84
N VAL A 184 7.81 -20.05 20.12
CA VAL A 184 7.51 -18.77 20.76
C VAL A 184 8.62 -18.48 21.75
N MET A 185 9.20 -17.29 21.66
CA MET A 185 10.33 -16.90 22.49
C MET A 185 10.15 -15.53 23.13
N LYS A 186 10.72 -15.38 24.31
CA LYS A 186 10.85 -14.14 25.06
C LYS A 186 12.33 -13.83 25.21
N TRP A 187 12.74 -12.65 24.78
CA TRP A 187 14.09 -12.14 24.94
C TRP A 187 14.07 -10.78 25.64
N ARG A 188 14.97 -10.57 26.61
CA ARG A 188 15.04 -9.30 27.35
C ARG A 188 16.24 -8.48 26.89
N ASP A 189 16.01 -7.41 26.13
CA ASP A 189 17.01 -6.34 25.98
C ASP A 189 16.74 -5.23 27.00
N LYS A 190 16.41 -4.00 26.56
CA LYS A 190 15.91 -2.94 27.45
C LYS A 190 14.51 -3.27 27.97
N ARG A 191 13.74 -4.03 27.21
CA ARG A 191 12.36 -4.45 27.50
C ARG A 191 12.18 -5.89 27.02
N ASP A 192 11.12 -6.54 27.48
CA ASP A 192 10.70 -7.84 26.96
C ASP A 192 10.30 -7.69 25.50
N ILE A 193 10.90 -8.52 24.65
CA ILE A 193 10.55 -8.68 23.24
C ILE A 193 10.05 -10.12 23.09
N TYR A 194 8.87 -10.27 22.52
CA TYR A 194 8.29 -11.57 22.22
C TYR A 194 8.34 -11.79 20.72
N LEU A 195 8.73 -12.98 20.30
CA LEU A 195 8.74 -13.39 18.91
C LEU A 195 8.03 -14.72 18.73
N ILE A 196 7.53 -14.93 17.53
CA ILE A 196 7.01 -16.20 17.03
C ILE A 196 7.69 -16.52 15.71
N THR A 197 8.09 -17.78 15.54
CA THR A 197 8.79 -18.23 14.35
C THR A 197 8.51 -19.70 14.05
N THR A 198 8.46 -20.04 12.77
CA THR A 198 8.48 -21.43 12.28
C THR A 198 9.74 -21.75 11.48
N LYS A 199 10.70 -20.82 11.46
CA LYS A 199 11.98 -20.94 10.73
C LYS A 199 13.17 -21.14 11.67
N HIS A 200 13.11 -20.57 12.87
CA HIS A 200 14.24 -20.51 13.79
C HIS A 200 13.96 -21.29 15.08
N THR A 201 15.03 -21.76 15.70
CA THR A 201 15.08 -22.29 17.06
C THR A 201 15.41 -21.17 18.06
N ASP A 202 15.88 -21.51 19.25
CA ASP A 202 16.40 -20.58 20.26
C ASP A 202 17.86 -20.16 20.02
N GLU A 203 18.37 -20.36 18.80
CA GLU A 203 19.68 -19.90 18.37
C GLU A 203 19.90 -18.40 18.58
N THR A 204 21.10 -18.08 19.01
CA THR A 204 21.54 -16.71 19.28
C THR A 204 22.83 -16.40 18.54
N ILE A 205 22.96 -15.15 18.12
CA ILE A 205 24.16 -14.60 17.49
C ILE A 205 24.75 -13.48 18.34
N GLU A 206 26.06 -13.29 18.22
CA GLU A 206 26.76 -12.17 18.83
C GLU A 206 26.86 -11.01 17.84
N ILE A 207 26.43 -9.83 18.26
CA ILE A 207 26.53 -8.61 17.45
C ILE A 207 27.23 -7.52 18.24
N ARG A 208 28.22 -6.90 17.61
CA ARG A 208 28.85 -5.69 18.13
C ARG A 208 27.98 -4.47 17.86
N ARG A 209 27.55 -3.79 18.92
CA ARG A 209 26.82 -2.51 18.82
C ARG A 209 27.77 -1.41 18.39
N ARG A 210 27.19 -0.30 17.88
CA ARG A 210 27.94 0.95 17.61
C ARG A 210 28.65 1.51 18.84
N THR A 211 28.18 1.18 20.04
CA THR A 211 28.81 1.56 21.32
C THR A 211 30.07 0.74 21.64
N GLY A 212 30.36 -0.30 20.85
CA GLY A 212 31.48 -1.21 21.07
C GLY A 212 31.09 -2.50 21.80
N ASP A 213 29.97 -2.49 22.54
CA ASP A 213 29.49 -3.63 23.33
C ASP A 213 29.10 -4.82 22.44
N ILE A 214 29.50 -6.03 22.85
CA ILE A 214 29.04 -7.28 22.25
C ILE A 214 27.76 -7.71 22.96
N ILE A 215 26.69 -7.95 22.20
CA ILE A 215 25.44 -8.47 22.71
C ILE A 215 25.10 -9.81 22.08
N LYS A 216 24.62 -10.73 22.91
CA LYS A 216 24.01 -11.98 22.45
C LYS A 216 22.51 -11.74 22.22
N LYS A 217 22.04 -11.95 21.00
CA LYS A 217 20.63 -11.76 20.63
C LYS A 217 20.11 -12.93 19.79
N PRO A 218 18.80 -13.23 19.81
CA PRO A 218 18.25 -14.31 18.99
C PRO A 218 18.46 -14.05 17.50
N LEU A 219 18.78 -15.10 16.73
CA LEU A 219 18.90 -15.00 15.26
C LEU A 219 17.59 -14.49 14.63
N ALA A 220 16.45 -15.00 15.12
CA ALA A 220 15.12 -14.56 14.68
C ALA A 220 14.89 -13.05 14.80
N VAL A 221 15.53 -12.37 15.77
CA VAL A 221 15.44 -10.90 15.91
C VAL A 221 16.21 -10.20 14.80
N GLU A 222 17.36 -10.73 14.38
CA GLU A 222 18.12 -10.16 13.28
C GLU A 222 17.39 -10.33 11.95
N ASP A 223 16.97 -11.55 11.64
CA ASP A 223 16.21 -11.85 10.42
C ASP A 223 14.94 -11.00 10.35
N TYR A 224 14.24 -10.82 11.48
CA TYR A 224 13.08 -9.93 11.54
C TYR A 224 13.42 -8.48 11.16
N ASN A 225 14.52 -7.93 11.67
CA ASN A 225 14.92 -6.56 11.34
C ASN A 225 15.29 -6.41 9.87
N VAL A 226 15.96 -7.42 9.29
CA VAL A 226 16.28 -7.46 7.86
C VAL A 226 15.00 -7.49 7.02
N GLY A 227 14.09 -8.44 7.28
CA GLY A 227 12.84 -8.57 6.53
C GLY A 227 11.93 -7.35 6.66
N LYS A 228 11.85 -6.74 7.85
CA LYS A 228 11.07 -5.51 8.08
C LYS A 228 11.63 -4.31 7.33
N SER A 229 12.95 -4.24 7.11
CA SER A 229 13.59 -3.11 6.44
C SER A 229 13.10 -2.87 5.00
N PHE A 230 12.55 -3.89 4.33
CA PHE A 230 12.15 -3.81 2.93
C PHE A 230 11.00 -2.83 2.69
N ILE A 231 9.98 -2.87 3.56
CA ILE A 231 8.85 -1.94 3.44
C ILE A 231 9.23 -0.54 3.91
N ASP A 232 10.03 -0.43 4.98
CA ASP A 232 10.52 0.86 5.49
C ASP A 232 11.35 1.57 4.40
N ARG A 233 12.18 0.83 3.67
CA ARG A 233 12.93 1.35 2.52
C ARG A 233 12.03 1.73 1.34
N SER A 234 11.00 0.95 1.03
CA SER A 234 10.02 1.30 -0.01
C SER A 234 9.26 2.60 0.32
N ASP A 235 8.81 2.75 1.57
CA ASP A 235 8.14 3.95 2.05
C ASP A 235 9.09 5.16 2.10
N GLN A 236 10.35 4.96 2.52
CA GLN A 236 11.39 5.99 2.47
C GLN A 236 11.65 6.46 1.04
N MET A 237 11.86 5.53 0.10
CA MET A 237 12.12 5.87 -1.31
C MET A 237 10.93 6.58 -1.97
N SER A 238 9.72 6.19 -1.59
CA SER A 238 8.47 6.85 -1.99
C SER A 238 8.38 8.29 -1.45
N SER A 239 8.92 8.56 -0.27
CA SER A 239 8.84 9.88 0.38
C SER A 239 9.68 10.97 -0.28
N TYR A 240 10.84 10.62 -0.85
CA TYR A 240 11.80 11.60 -1.39
C TYR A 240 11.28 12.46 -2.56
N SER A 241 10.20 12.03 -3.20
CA SER A 241 9.70 12.67 -4.41
C SER A 241 8.20 12.44 -4.57
N SER A 242 7.46 12.74 -3.51
CA SER A 242 6.01 12.62 -3.48
C SER A 242 5.35 13.75 -4.28
N PRO A 243 4.59 13.45 -5.35
CA PRO A 243 3.85 14.45 -6.12
C PRO A 243 2.57 14.92 -5.39
N LEU A 244 2.35 14.47 -4.15
CA LEU A 244 1.12 14.61 -3.40
C LEU A 244 0.87 16.05 -2.90
N LYS A 245 0.41 16.93 -3.79
CA LYS A 245 -0.12 18.26 -3.40
C LYS A 245 -1.44 18.14 -2.62
N ARG A 246 -1.83 19.19 -1.88
CA ARG A 246 -3.12 19.26 -1.16
C ARG A 246 -4.26 18.95 -2.14
N SER A 247 -5.09 17.96 -1.81
CA SER A 247 -6.23 17.55 -2.64
C SER A 247 -7.38 17.13 -1.75
N ILE A 248 -8.58 17.54 -2.14
CA ILE A 248 -9.82 17.21 -1.42
C ILE A 248 -10.31 15.80 -1.82
N LYS A 249 -9.90 15.30 -2.99
CA LYS A 249 -10.34 14.02 -3.54
C LYS A 249 -9.38 12.89 -3.17
N TRP A 250 -9.78 12.08 -2.19
CA TRP A 250 -9.01 10.96 -1.63
C TRP A 250 -8.44 10.00 -2.69
N TYR A 251 -9.25 9.62 -3.70
CA TYR A 251 -8.86 8.60 -4.67
C TYR A 251 -7.71 9.07 -5.57
N ARG A 252 -7.59 10.39 -5.79
CA ARG A 252 -6.48 10.96 -6.57
C ARG A 252 -5.16 10.86 -5.81
N LYS A 253 -5.21 11.04 -4.49
CA LYS A 253 -4.03 10.85 -3.63
C LYS A 253 -3.53 9.42 -3.72
N VAL A 254 -4.43 8.46 -3.62
CA VAL A 254 -4.08 7.03 -3.77
C VAL A 254 -3.60 6.73 -5.20
N ALA A 255 -4.28 7.25 -6.24
CA ALA A 255 -3.88 7.06 -7.63
C ALA A 255 -2.44 7.53 -7.88
N PHE A 256 -2.11 8.76 -7.47
CA PHE A 256 -0.77 9.29 -7.67
C PHE A 256 0.28 8.61 -6.78
N ASP A 257 -0.10 8.16 -5.59
CA ASP A 257 0.80 7.36 -4.76
C ASP A 257 1.17 6.03 -5.43
N ILE A 258 0.18 5.25 -5.87
CA ILE A 258 0.47 3.96 -6.50
C ILE A 258 1.19 4.12 -7.84
N LEU A 259 0.84 5.13 -8.65
CA LEU A 259 1.45 5.39 -9.96
C LEU A 259 2.86 5.99 -9.88
N LEU A 260 3.08 6.99 -9.03
CA LEU A 260 4.29 7.83 -9.07
C LEU A 260 5.23 7.58 -7.89
N SER A 261 4.75 6.90 -6.85
CA SER A 261 5.59 6.41 -5.76
C SER A 261 5.83 4.91 -5.92
N THR A 262 4.81 4.07 -5.68
CA THR A 262 4.97 2.62 -5.59
C THR A 262 5.46 2.01 -6.90
N SER A 263 4.83 2.34 -8.03
CA SER A 263 5.23 1.80 -9.35
C SER A 263 6.64 2.23 -9.75
N VAL A 264 7.06 3.45 -9.40
CA VAL A 264 8.42 3.94 -9.71
C VAL A 264 9.47 3.27 -8.83
N VAL A 265 9.17 3.02 -7.56
CA VAL A 265 10.05 2.25 -6.67
C VAL A 265 10.19 0.81 -7.16
N ASN A 266 9.10 0.17 -7.58
CA ASN A 266 9.13 -1.16 -8.20
C ASN A 266 9.96 -1.17 -9.48
N ALA A 267 9.75 -0.19 -10.36
CA ALA A 267 10.52 -0.07 -11.60
C ALA A 267 12.02 0.15 -11.32
N LEU A 268 12.37 0.91 -10.28
CA LEU A 268 13.77 1.09 -9.87
C LEU A 268 14.37 -0.21 -9.32
N SER A 269 13.61 -0.94 -8.52
CA SER A 269 14.03 -2.25 -8.00
C SER A 269 14.37 -3.20 -9.15
N LEU A 270 13.49 -3.30 -10.15
CA LEU A 270 13.73 -4.08 -11.38
C LEU A 270 14.90 -3.55 -12.20
N TYR A 271 15.02 -2.24 -12.37
CA TYR A 271 16.14 -1.65 -13.09
C TYR A 271 17.48 -2.05 -12.45
N LYS A 272 17.56 -1.96 -11.11
CA LYS A 272 18.78 -2.34 -10.37
C LYS A 272 19.08 -3.83 -10.50
N SER A 273 18.06 -4.70 -10.43
CA SER A 273 18.28 -6.14 -10.53
C SER A 273 18.68 -6.59 -11.92
N VAL A 274 18.11 -5.98 -12.98
CA VAL A 274 18.37 -6.38 -14.37
C VAL A 274 19.65 -5.77 -14.92
N THR A 275 19.89 -4.48 -14.63
CA THR A 275 21.05 -3.77 -15.21
C THR A 275 22.29 -3.81 -14.32
N MET A 276 22.15 -4.26 -13.07
CA MET A 276 23.18 -4.19 -12.03
C MET A 276 23.71 -2.78 -11.75
N ASN A 277 23.03 -1.74 -12.25
CA ASN A 277 23.41 -0.35 -12.06
C ASN A 277 22.70 0.25 -10.86
N ASN A 278 23.48 0.77 -9.91
CA ASN A 278 22.95 1.41 -8.73
C ASN A 278 22.77 2.92 -8.95
N ILE A 279 21.52 3.33 -9.21
CA ILE A 279 21.15 4.75 -9.32
C ILE A 279 20.22 5.18 -8.18
N THR A 280 20.22 6.49 -7.89
CA THR A 280 19.30 7.07 -6.90
C THR A 280 17.88 7.15 -7.47
N ILE A 281 16.87 7.13 -6.60
CA ILE A 281 15.46 7.26 -7.02
C ILE A 281 15.19 8.59 -7.74
N THR A 282 15.88 9.67 -7.32
CA THR A 282 15.78 10.98 -7.97
C THR A 282 16.31 10.92 -9.40
N ARG A 283 17.51 10.37 -9.61
CA ARG A 283 18.08 10.26 -10.94
C ARG A 283 17.25 9.34 -11.84
N PHE A 284 16.78 8.22 -11.32
CA PHE A 284 15.91 7.32 -12.06
C PHE A 284 14.62 8.00 -12.53
N LYS A 285 14.01 8.82 -11.66
CA LYS A 285 12.84 9.62 -12.03
C LYS A 285 13.16 10.61 -13.16
N GLU A 286 14.30 11.28 -13.13
CA GLU A 286 14.73 12.15 -14.23
C GLU A 286 14.82 11.39 -15.55
N GLU A 287 15.44 10.20 -15.54
CA GLU A 287 15.57 9.36 -16.73
C GLU A 287 14.21 8.86 -17.25
N ILE A 288 13.21 8.67 -16.38
CA ILE A 288 11.82 8.37 -16.79
C ILE A 288 11.15 9.63 -17.38
N ILE A 289 11.34 10.79 -16.76
CA ILE A 289 10.64 12.02 -17.12
C ILE A 289 11.11 12.57 -18.48
N LYS A 290 12.42 12.54 -18.77
CA LYS A 290 13.00 13.05 -20.03
C LYS A 290 12.27 12.51 -21.28
N PRO A 291 12.12 11.19 -21.49
CA PRO A 291 11.42 10.66 -22.65
C PRO A 291 9.90 10.93 -22.61
N LEU A 292 9.27 11.02 -21.43
CA LEU A 292 7.85 11.37 -21.32
C LEU A 292 7.55 12.83 -21.66
N LEU A 293 8.55 13.71 -21.55
CA LEU A 293 8.47 15.09 -22.02
C LEU A 293 8.68 15.20 -23.53
N PHE A 294 9.35 14.22 -24.14
CA PHE A 294 9.51 14.17 -25.58
C PHE A 294 8.16 13.88 -26.24
N LYS A 295 7.59 14.91 -26.84
CA LYS A 295 6.42 14.76 -27.69
C LYS A 295 6.93 14.60 -29.12
N PRO A 296 6.73 13.45 -29.79
CA PRO A 296 6.76 13.47 -31.24
C PRO A 296 5.79 14.55 -31.70
N THR A 297 6.15 15.30 -32.74
CA THR A 297 5.31 16.32 -33.35
C THR A 297 4.01 15.65 -33.80
N VAL A 298 2.99 15.65 -32.95
CA VAL A 298 1.64 15.28 -33.34
C VAL A 298 1.17 16.41 -34.23
N PRO A 299 0.86 16.17 -35.52
CA PRO A 299 0.26 17.18 -36.37
C PRO A 299 -0.93 17.76 -35.61
N ALA A 300 -0.95 19.08 -35.42
CA ALA A 300 -2.09 19.71 -34.83
C ALA A 300 -3.30 19.34 -35.68
N LEU A 301 -4.29 18.63 -35.10
CA LEU A 301 -5.60 18.55 -35.73
C LEU A 301 -6.01 20.00 -36.02
N PRO A 302 -6.47 20.32 -37.25
CA PRO A 302 -6.86 21.67 -37.58
C PRO A 302 -7.87 22.14 -36.54
N VAL A 303 -7.47 23.15 -35.77
CA VAL A 303 -8.36 23.79 -34.80
C VAL A 303 -9.32 24.59 -35.65
N THR A 304 -10.44 24.01 -36.05
CA THR A 304 -11.56 24.81 -36.55
C THR A 304 -11.99 25.68 -35.37
N PRO A 305 -11.80 27.01 -35.43
CA PRO A 305 -12.26 27.87 -34.36
C PRO A 305 -13.78 27.76 -34.34
N THR A 306 -14.34 27.10 -33.33
CA THR A 306 -15.77 27.17 -33.10
C THR A 306 -16.09 28.61 -32.73
N SER A 307 -16.61 29.39 -33.69
CA SER A 307 -17.17 30.71 -33.43
C SER A 307 -18.29 30.56 -32.39
N HIS A 308 -18.03 31.04 -31.18
CA HIS A 308 -19.00 31.03 -30.09
C HIS A 308 -19.79 32.34 -30.12
N LYS A 309 -20.98 32.33 -30.74
CA LYS A 309 -21.92 33.47 -30.67
C LYS A 309 -22.56 33.52 -29.27
N LEU A 310 -22.28 34.59 -28.53
CA LEU A 310 -22.84 34.84 -27.20
C LEU A 310 -24.19 35.56 -27.31
N ILE A 311 -25.24 34.93 -26.79
CA ILE A 311 -26.61 35.47 -26.72
C ILE A 311 -26.95 35.87 -25.28
N SER A 312 -27.80 36.88 -25.10
CA SER A 312 -28.42 37.21 -23.82
C SER A 312 -29.55 36.22 -23.55
N CYS A 313 -29.65 35.74 -22.30
CA CYS A 313 -30.67 34.77 -21.91
C CYS A 313 -31.57 35.42 -20.84
N GLY A 314 -32.67 36.02 -21.28
CA GLY A 314 -33.66 36.66 -20.40
C GLY A 314 -33.09 37.73 -19.47
N ASN A 315 -33.80 38.00 -18.36
CA ASN A 315 -33.51 39.06 -17.37
C ASN A 315 -32.19 38.88 -16.58
N LEU A 316 -31.31 37.97 -16.99
CA LEU A 316 -30.01 37.75 -16.37
C LEU A 316 -28.92 38.49 -17.16
N LYS A 317 -28.12 39.33 -16.48
CA LYS A 317 -26.94 40.04 -17.01
C LYS A 317 -25.79 39.11 -17.50
N LYS A 318 -26.03 37.83 -17.77
CA LYS A 318 -25.03 36.85 -18.20
C LYS A 318 -25.26 36.46 -19.66
N ARG A 319 -24.21 36.62 -20.49
CA ARG A 319 -24.20 36.16 -21.89
C ARG A 319 -23.67 34.73 -21.95
N MET A 320 -24.33 33.86 -22.71
CA MET A 320 -23.93 32.45 -22.86
C MET A 320 -23.77 32.09 -24.34
N CYS A 321 -22.91 31.13 -24.65
CA CYS A 321 -22.77 30.65 -26.03
C CYS A 321 -24.02 29.87 -26.45
N GLN A 322 -24.64 30.29 -27.55
CA GLN A 322 -25.86 29.68 -28.10
C GLN A 322 -25.69 28.18 -28.30
N LYS A 323 -24.66 27.74 -29.05
CA LYS A 323 -24.42 26.31 -29.34
C LYS A 323 -24.16 25.47 -28.08
N CYS A 324 -23.41 25.99 -27.11
CA CYS A 324 -23.12 25.27 -25.86
C CYS A 324 -24.37 25.15 -24.99
N TYR A 325 -25.19 26.21 -24.94
CA TYR A 325 -26.44 26.20 -24.19
C TYR A 325 -27.45 25.22 -24.79
N SER A 326 -27.63 25.23 -26.13
CA SER A 326 -28.50 24.26 -26.82
C SER A 326 -28.08 22.81 -26.57
N ARG A 327 -26.77 22.51 -26.60
CA ARG A 327 -26.26 21.16 -26.25
C ARG A 327 -26.53 20.78 -24.81
N CYS A 328 -26.38 21.71 -23.87
CA CYS A 328 -26.75 21.46 -22.47
C CYS A 328 -28.26 21.22 -22.31
N HIS A 329 -29.10 21.95 -23.04
CA HIS A 329 -30.55 21.80 -22.99
C HIS A 329 -31.03 20.46 -23.57
N LEU A 330 -30.48 20.05 -24.72
CA LEU A 330 -30.74 18.74 -25.33
C LEU A 330 -30.35 17.58 -24.39
N ASN A 331 -29.24 17.72 -23.66
CA ASN A 331 -28.83 16.74 -22.64
C ASN A 331 -29.72 16.76 -21.38
N LEU A 332 -30.47 17.83 -21.14
CA LEU A 332 -31.43 17.92 -20.03
C LEU A 332 -32.78 17.33 -20.42
N GLU A 333 -33.26 17.56 -21.64
CA GLU A 333 -34.54 16.99 -22.14
C GLU A 333 -34.51 15.44 -22.14
N GLY A 334 -33.36 14.83 -22.43
CA GLY A 334 -33.17 13.37 -22.29
C GLY A 334 -33.23 12.85 -20.85
N LYS A 335 -33.01 13.70 -19.84
CA LYS A 335 -33.12 13.34 -18.41
C LYS A 335 -34.53 13.55 -17.86
N TRP A 336 -35.26 14.56 -18.34
CA TRP A 336 -36.65 14.79 -17.94
C TRP A 336 -37.61 13.71 -18.48
N HIS A 337 -37.35 13.17 -19.67
CA HIS A 337 -38.17 12.07 -20.21
C HIS A 337 -38.00 10.75 -19.44
N LYS A 338 -36.84 10.48 -18.83
CA LYS A 338 -36.64 9.29 -17.98
C LYS A 338 -37.22 9.41 -16.57
N ILE A 339 -37.45 10.63 -16.08
CA ILE A 339 -38.02 10.85 -14.73
C ILE A 339 -39.56 10.80 -14.76
N LYS A 340 -40.20 11.00 -15.92
CA LYS A 340 -41.67 10.94 -16.05
C LYS A 340 -42.26 9.56 -16.40
N GLN A 341 -41.44 8.54 -16.65
CA GLN A 341 -41.91 7.17 -16.97
C GLN A 341 -41.72 6.14 -15.84
N GLY A 342 -41.38 6.57 -14.62
CA GLY A 342 -41.43 5.72 -13.43
C GLY A 342 -42.59 6.12 -12.53
N LYS A 343 -43.82 5.71 -12.88
CA LYS A 343 -44.91 5.56 -11.91
C LYS A 343 -44.94 4.09 -11.48
N TYR A 344 -44.95 3.90 -10.16
CA TYR A 344 -44.99 2.66 -9.36
C TYR A 344 -43.66 1.94 -9.15
#